data_AF-A0A349K3F3-F1
#
_entry.id   AF-A0A349K3F3-F1
#
_cell.length_a   1.000
_cell.length_b   1.000
_cell.length_c   1.000
_cell.angle_alpha   90.00
_cell.angle_beta   90.00
_cell.angle_gamma   90.00
#
_symmetry.space_group_name_H-M   'P 1'
#
loop_
_entity.id
_entity.type
_entity.pdbx_description
1 polymer ?
#
loop_
_entity_poly.entity_id
_entity_poly.type
_entity_poly.pdbx_seq_one_letter_code
_entity_poly.pdbx_strand_id
1 'polypeptide(L)' 'LQVLDDGRVTDGQGRTVDFRNTVLIMTSNIGNQFITEEENTEQREAGVTEALRAHFRPEFLNR' A
#
# COMPACT_ATOMS: atom_id res chain seq x y z
N LEU A 1 -8.67 4.56 3.56
CA LEU A 1 -8.46 4.05 4.92
C LEU A 1 -9.65 3.22 5.39
N GLN A 2 -10.91 3.67 5.24
CA GLN A 2 -12.10 2.86 5.60
C GLN A 2 -12.11 1.39 5.11
N VAL A 3 -11.70 1.09 3.86
CA VAL A 3 -11.54 -0.31 3.39
C VAL A 3 -10.51 -1.08 4.22
N LEU A 4 -9.35 -0.46 4.47
CA LEU A 4 -8.19 -1.07 5.13
C LEU A 4 -8.37 -1.14 6.66
N ASP A 5 -9.25 -0.32 7.24
CA ASP A 5 -9.54 -0.30 8.66
C ASP A 5 -10.76 -1.18 9.00
N ASP A 6 -11.93 -0.85 8.46
CA ASP A 6 -13.21 -1.44 8.87
C ASP A 6 -13.71 -2.52 7.89
N GLY A 7 -13.02 -2.73 6.77
CA GLY A 7 -13.45 -3.65 5.72
C GLY A 7 -14.79 -3.23 5.10
N ARG A 8 -15.22 -1.97 5.23
CA ARG A 8 -16.51 -1.49 4.70
C ARG A 8 -16.35 -0.16 4.01
N VAL A 9 -17.08 0.00 2.90
CA VAL A 9 -17.18 1.28 2.19
C VAL A 9 -18.61 1.57 1.88
N THR A 10 -19.02 2.81 2.16
CA THR A 10 -20.31 3.34 1.75
C THR A 10 -20.09 4.24 0.54
N ASP A 11 -20.81 3.98 -0.56
CA ASP A 11 -20.77 4.84 -1.75
C ASP A 11 -21.63 6.11 -1.57
N GLY A 12 -21.58 7.01 -2.56
CA GLY A 12 -22.34 8.26 -2.53
C GLY A 12 -23.87 8.11 -2.59
N GLN A 13 -24.38 6.90 -2.84
CA GLN A 13 -25.81 6.58 -2.82
C GLN A 13 -26.24 5.95 -1.47
N GLY A 14 -25.32 5.83 -0.51
CA GLY A 14 -25.57 5.25 0.81
C GLY A 14 -25.49 3.73 0.84
N ARG A 15 -25.08 3.07 -0.25
CA ARG A 15 -24.94 1.61 -0.28
C ARG A 15 -23.62 1.22 0.36
N THR A 16 -23.67 0.28 1.31
CA THR A 16 -22.48 -0.20 2.01
C THR A 16 -22.04 -1.56 1.48
N VAL A 17 -20.79 -1.66 1.07
CA VAL A 17 -20.14 -2.89 0.61
C VAL A 17 -19.18 -3.39 1.69
N ASP A 18 -19.15 -4.71 1.86
CA ASP A 18 -18.29 -5.41 2.82
C ASP A 18 -17.14 -6.13 2.09
N PHE A 19 -15.92 -5.85 2.52
CA PHE A 19 -14.65 -6.33 1.97
C PHE A 19 -13.96 -7.34 2.90
N ARG A 20 -14.59 -7.78 4.01
CA ARG A 20 -13.98 -8.73 4.96
C ARG A 20 -13.57 -10.07 4.34
N ASN A 21 -14.20 -10.46 3.24
CA ASN A 21 -13.89 -11.68 2.48
C ASN A 21 -13.28 -11.34 1.11
N THR A 22 -12.36 -10.37 1.06
CA THR A 22 -11.71 -9.93 -0.18
C THR A 22 -10.22 -9.74 0.05
N VAL A 23 -9.40 -10.18 -0.90
CA VAL A 23 -7.97 -9.85 -0.94
C VAL A 23 -7.80 -8.58 -1.73
N LEU A 24 -7.33 -7.52 -1.07
CA LEU A 24 -6.99 -6.27 -1.72
C LEU A 24 -5.52 -6.28 -2.12
N ILE A 25 -5.25 -6.23 -3.42
CA ILE A 25 -3.90 -6.12 -3.96
C ILE A 25 -3.72 -4.70 -4.49
N MET A 26 -2.74 -3.98 -3.94
CA MET A 26 -2.36 -2.65 -4.40
C MET A 26 -0.97 -2.72 -5.02
N THR A 27 -0.79 -2.05 -6.15
CA THR A 27 0.49 -1.99 -6.86
C THR A 27 0.93 -0.54 -7.01
N SER A 28 2.24 -0.33 -7.03
CA SER A 28 2.84 0.99 -7.23
C SER A 28 4.20 0.84 -7.89
N ASN A 29 4.59 1.84 -8.68
CA ASN A 29 5.93 1.94 -9.28
C ASN A 29 6.93 2.66 -8.36
N ILE A 30 6.55 2.99 -7.12
CA ILE A 30 7.44 3.63 -6.15
C ILE A 30 8.64 2.74 -5.86
N GLY A 31 9.83 3.33 -5.84
CA GLY A 31 11.08 2.61 -5.57
C GLY A 31 11.57 1.74 -6.73
N ASN A 32 10.95 1.80 -7.92
CA ASN A 32 11.36 1.00 -9.08
C ASN A 32 12.84 1.17 -9.46
N GLN A 33 13.40 2.36 -9.27
CA GLN A 33 14.83 2.63 -9.48
C GLN A 33 15.74 1.72 -8.63
N PHE A 34 15.41 1.50 -7.35
CA PHE A 34 16.17 0.61 -6.48
C PHE A 34 16.04 -0.85 -6.91
N ILE A 35 14.86 -1.25 -7.38
CA ILE A 35 14.65 -2.62 -7.89
C ILE A 35 15.48 -2.88 -9.15
N THR A 36 15.64 -1.86 -9.99
CA THR A 36 16.29 -1.98 -11.30
C THR A 36 17.80 -1.83 -11.22
N GLU A 37 18.29 -0.92 -10.37
CA GLU A 37 19.70 -0.48 -10.37
C GLU A 37 20.52 -1.05 -9.21
N GLU A 38 19.89 -1.41 -8.08
CA GLU A 38 20.61 -1.90 -6.90
C GLU A 38 20.74 -3.43 -6.93
N GLU A 39 21.95 -3.96 -7.07
CA GLU A 39 22.22 -5.40 -7.08
C GLU A 39 22.22 -6.00 -5.66
N ASN A 40 22.53 -5.20 -4.64
CA ASN A 40 22.50 -5.66 -3.26
C ASN A 40 21.05 -5.73 -2.75
N THR A 41 20.60 -6.93 -2.40
CA THR A 41 19.23 -7.17 -1.93
C THR A 41 18.85 -6.33 -0.71
N GLU A 42 19.73 -6.21 0.28
CA GLU A 42 19.43 -5.46 1.51
C GLU A 42 19.30 -3.95 1.23
N GLN A 43 20.18 -3.41 0.40
CA GLN A 43 20.14 -1.99 0.01
C GLN A 43 18.91 -1.69 -0.87
N ARG A 44 18.55 -2.62 -1.76
CA ARG A 44 17.33 -2.55 -2.56
C ARG A 44 16.09 -2.49 -1.67
N GLU A 45 15.96 -3.42 -0.73
CA GLU A 45 14.82 -3.46 0.19
C GLU A 45 14.73 -2.21 1.06
N ALA A 46 15.88 -1.73 1.57
CA ALA A 46 15.94 -0.50 2.34
C ALA A 46 15.49 0.72 1.53
N GLY A 47 15.99 0.89 0.29
CA GLY A 47 15.65 2.00 -0.58
C GLY A 47 14.17 2.00 -1.00
N VAL A 48 13.62 0.83 -1.34
CA VAL A 48 12.18 0.69 -1.62
C VAL A 48 11.35 1.04 -0.39
N THR A 49 11.73 0.55 0.79
CA THR A 49 11.02 0.82 2.05
C THR A 49 11.03 2.31 2.40
N GLU A 50 12.17 2.98 2.22
CA GLU A 50 12.29 4.42 2.44
C GLU A 50 11.40 5.21 1.47
N ALA A 51 11.42 4.86 0.18
CA ALA A 51 10.58 5.51 -0.83
C ALA A 51 9.08 5.34 -0.52
N LEU A 52 8.67 4.16 -0.05
CA LEU A 52 7.28 3.91 0.39
C LEU A 52 6.91 4.77 1.60
N ARG A 53 7.79 4.87 2.62
CA ARG A 53 7.57 5.70 3.82
C ARG A 53 7.54 7.20 3.51
N ALA A 54 8.29 7.65 2.52
CA ALA A 54 8.27 9.04 2.10
C ALA A 54 6.97 9.41 1.36
N HIS A 55 6.38 8.47 0.62
CA HIS A 55 5.19 8.72 -0.18
C HIS A 55 3.87 8.47 0.57
N PHE A 56 3.80 7.38 1.34
CA PHE A 56 2.59 6.99 2.05
C PHE A 56 2.66 7.38 3.52
N ARG A 57 1.50 7.79 4.06
CA ARG A 57 1.39 8.02 5.50
C ARG A 57 1.58 6.70 6.27
N PRO A 58 2.15 6.73 7.48
CA PRO A 58 2.39 5.52 8.27
C PRO A 58 1.14 4.67 8.47
N GLU A 59 -0.04 5.28 8.62
CA GLU A 59 -1.30 4.55 8.81
C GLU A 59 -1.69 3.70 7.60
N PHE A 60 -1.25 4.07 6.40
CA PHE A 60 -1.50 3.27 5.20
C PHE A 60 -0.55 2.08 5.10
N LEU A 61 0.69 2.22 5.57
CA LEU A 61 1.70 1.16 5.55
C LEU A 61 1.51 0.12 6.66
N ASN A 62 0.84 0.50 7.75
CA ASN A 62 0.62 -0.35 8.93
C ASN A 62 -0.67 -1.21 8.85
N ARG A 63 -1.31 -1.30 7.68
CA ARG A 63 -2.59 -2.00 7.47
C ARG A 63 -2.47 -3.02 6.36
#